data_AF-A0A7S1ZU75-F1
#
_entry.id   AF-A0A7S1ZU75-F1
#
_cell.length_a   1.000
_cell.length_b   1.000
_cell.length_c   1.000
_cell.angle_alpha   90.00
_cell.angle_beta   90.00
_cell.angle_gamma   90.00
#
_symmetry.space_group_name_H-M   'P 1'
#
loop_
_entity.id
_entity.type
_entity.pdbx_description
1 polymer ?
#
loop_
_entity_poly.entity_id
_entity_poly.type
_entity_poly.pdbx_seq_one_letter_code
_entity_poly.pdbx_strand_id
1 'polypeptide(L)'
;HSSKNDTTKNKILPKSAVMITLALLLIFTSSWSLTTASTSIETEPNNNNPPLPLLLQNNNQEEIQKLRKTIAQGHVYIHHNFFSETQVQALLQDISASKRDFVVSGLSDTSLGIGTTAKQNFGDEDRTVCPVPWWKESLSSPENEDGDKSSYFDNNFMLQTVSDQIQLLRTTLASPTTFPTRPTLSNSQLDHECYYSTSTVNASLTRHLDEFHEEFKGSRGWLLPSRRSLSWLVYLSDDHWNEDDGGELRYYYQDGFVDYAVDGGVWEVGSHDGNLQVAWLSSSFMENDNDLKKEKTVPVYLDSWFTIPNVEMEPHCILYTLYGAKKGGGDDDEDAESVGRREYITRPWPCDFTNGFTMSDFLLTQSLQEAAIHETQHECQTDDEKSCSENDTSNNNNNNGLFLTTQYAKKFYLIEDRKSWKAGNIPHKSTFRDILPKRGTLVMFDSVAVPHEVLRVRREDKSRIALAGWFHEETQVFFG
;
A
#
# COMPACT_ATOMS: atom_id res chain seq x y z
N HIS A 1 -41.65 33.63 39.97
CA HIS A 1 -40.63 32.71 40.50
C HIS A 1 -39.50 32.61 39.47
N SER A 2 -38.45 33.43 39.61
CA SER A 2 -37.15 33.13 40.25
C SER A 2 -36.32 32.13 39.42
N SER A 3 -35.07 32.35 39.00
CA SER A 3 -34.14 33.50 39.05
C SER A 3 -33.03 33.23 38.03
N LYS A 4 -32.45 34.31 37.51
CA LYS A 4 -31.24 34.38 36.67
C LYS A 4 -30.01 33.83 37.42
N ASN A 5 -28.99 33.39 36.68
CA ASN A 5 -27.58 33.49 37.11
C ASN A 5 -26.67 33.75 35.89
N ASP A 6 -26.24 35.01 35.78
CA ASP A 6 -25.07 35.49 35.06
C ASP A 6 -23.81 35.20 35.87
N THR A 7 -22.75 34.71 35.23
CA THR A 7 -21.38 34.89 35.75
C THR A 7 -20.42 35.22 34.61
N THR A 8 -20.19 36.51 34.45
CA THR A 8 -19.05 37.12 33.76
C THR A 8 -17.78 36.97 34.62
N LYS A 9 -16.67 36.55 34.00
CA LYS A 9 -15.32 36.75 34.58
C LYS A 9 -14.39 37.35 33.52
N ASN A 10 -14.25 38.66 33.63
CA ASN A 10 -13.15 39.43 33.04
C ASN A 10 -11.83 39.06 33.74
N LYS A 11 -10.78 38.78 32.96
CA LYS A 11 -9.40 38.89 33.41
C LYS A 11 -8.68 39.90 32.53
N ILE A 12 -8.39 41.05 33.13
CA ILE A 12 -7.46 42.06 32.66
C ILE A 12 -6.11 41.72 33.30
N LEU A 13 -5.03 41.66 32.50
CA LEU A 13 -3.66 41.80 33.00
C LEU A 13 -2.89 42.80 32.11
N PRO A 14 -1.92 43.53 32.70
CA PRO A 14 -1.51 44.84 32.19
C PRO A 14 -0.33 44.78 31.23
N LYS A 15 -0.31 45.77 30.33
CA LYS A 15 0.89 46.19 29.58
C LYS A 15 1.72 47.12 30.45
N SER A 16 3.00 46.82 30.61
CA SER A 16 4.02 47.84 30.86
C SER A 16 5.39 47.31 30.43
N ALA A 17 6.06 48.13 29.62
CA ALA A 17 7.33 47.92 28.96
C ALA A 17 8.53 48.20 29.87
N VAL A 18 9.67 47.55 29.59
CA VAL A 18 11.02 48.12 29.81
C VAL A 18 11.91 47.66 28.66
N MET A 19 12.63 48.63 28.10
CA MET A 19 13.57 48.58 26.98
C MET A 19 15.02 48.63 27.53
N ILE A 20 16.02 48.38 26.66
CA ILE A 20 17.49 48.67 26.74
C ILE A 20 18.39 47.45 27.10
N THR A 21 19.54 47.12 26.49
CA THR A 21 20.27 47.33 25.20
C THR A 21 21.57 46.46 25.26
N LEU A 22 22.21 46.20 24.09
CA LEU A 22 23.66 46.05 23.83
C LEU A 22 24.35 44.65 23.80
N ALA A 23 24.57 44.20 22.55
CA ALA A 23 25.83 43.82 21.89
C ALA A 23 26.88 42.92 22.58
N LEU A 24 27.33 41.88 21.87
CA LEU A 24 28.76 41.63 21.65
C LEU A 24 29.03 40.79 20.39
N LEU A 25 29.92 41.36 19.59
CA LEU A 25 30.55 40.92 18.36
C LEU A 25 31.57 39.79 18.67
N LEU A 26 31.61 38.70 17.91
CA LEU A 26 32.82 37.90 17.79
C LEU A 26 33.02 37.43 16.35
N ILE A 27 34.16 37.86 15.83
CA ILE A 27 34.71 37.68 14.50
C ILE A 27 35.40 36.32 14.44
N PHE A 28 35.09 35.51 13.43
CA PHE A 28 36.00 34.48 12.93
C PHE A 28 36.14 34.64 11.42
N THR A 29 37.29 35.18 11.01
CA THR A 29 37.75 35.17 9.64
C THR A 29 38.60 33.93 9.43
N SER A 30 38.18 33.01 8.57
CA SER A 30 39.04 31.97 8.00
C SER A 30 39.05 32.10 6.48
N SER A 31 40.24 32.37 5.96
CA SER A 31 40.61 32.60 4.58
C SER A 31 40.16 31.48 3.64
N TRP A 32 39.47 31.85 2.56
CA TRP A 32 39.31 31.00 1.38
C TRP A 32 40.13 31.62 0.25
N SER A 33 41.10 30.86 -0.24
CA SER A 33 41.88 31.18 -1.44
C SER A 33 40.97 31.11 -2.66
N LEU A 34 40.82 32.23 -3.37
CA LEU A 34 40.25 32.22 -4.72
C LEU A 34 41.22 31.52 -5.67
N THR A 35 40.82 30.36 -6.19
CA THR A 35 41.40 29.80 -7.42
C THR A 35 40.52 30.26 -8.57
N THR A 36 41.01 31.21 -9.37
CA THR A 36 40.37 31.61 -10.63
C THR A 36 40.61 30.52 -11.68
N ALA A 37 39.66 29.60 -11.83
CA ALA A 37 39.59 28.72 -12.99
C ALA A 37 38.86 29.48 -14.12
N SER A 38 39.59 29.74 -15.20
CA SER A 38 39.04 30.23 -16.47
C SER A 38 38.37 29.07 -17.19
N THR A 39 37.06 28.88 -17.00
CA THR A 39 36.25 28.00 -17.83
C THR A 39 35.73 28.77 -19.04
N SER A 40 36.17 28.33 -20.22
CA SER A 40 35.58 28.68 -21.51
C SER A 40 34.09 28.34 -21.52
N ILE A 41 33.25 29.35 -21.73
CA ILE A 41 31.80 29.21 -21.89
C ILE A 41 31.55 28.68 -23.30
N GLU A 42 31.42 27.36 -23.43
CA GLU A 42 30.68 26.78 -24.56
C GLU A 42 29.20 27.04 -24.31
N THR A 43 28.56 27.72 -25.24
CA THR A 43 27.11 27.94 -25.23
C THR A 43 26.42 26.63 -25.57
N GLU A 44 26.11 25.85 -24.54
CA GLU A 44 25.26 24.67 -24.65
C GLU A 44 23.86 25.07 -25.15
N PRO A 45 23.22 24.23 -25.97
CA PRO A 45 21.85 24.45 -26.41
C PRO A 45 20.93 24.59 -25.19
N ASN A 46 20.17 25.68 -25.18
CA ASN A 46 19.28 26.10 -24.10
C ASN A 46 18.06 25.16 -23.99
N ASN A 47 18.31 23.91 -23.59
CA ASN A 47 17.28 22.91 -23.38
C ASN A 47 16.75 23.08 -21.96
N ASN A 48 15.84 24.05 -21.77
CA ASN A 48 15.28 24.46 -20.48
C ASN A 48 14.45 23.37 -19.76
N ASN A 49 14.41 22.15 -20.29
CA ASN A 49 13.69 21.06 -19.67
C ASN A 49 14.57 20.41 -18.59
N PRO A 50 14.10 20.29 -17.34
CA PRO A 50 14.83 19.53 -16.35
C PRO A 50 15.03 18.10 -16.86
N PRO A 51 16.20 17.48 -16.57
CA PRO A 51 16.45 16.11 -16.99
C PRO A 51 15.39 15.19 -16.36
N LEU A 52 14.94 14.19 -17.12
CA LEU A 52 14.06 13.16 -16.59
C LEU A 52 14.72 12.47 -15.38
N PRO A 53 13.95 12.10 -14.34
CA PRO A 53 14.48 11.33 -13.22
C PRO A 53 15.15 10.07 -13.72
N LEU A 54 16.19 9.63 -13.01
CA LEU A 54 16.96 8.44 -13.35
C LEU A 54 16.07 7.22 -13.61
N LEU A 55 14.99 7.03 -12.84
CA LEU A 55 14.02 5.94 -13.02
C LEU A 55 13.34 5.92 -14.40
N LEU A 56 13.16 7.09 -15.02
CA LEU A 56 12.42 7.25 -16.27
C LEU A 56 13.34 7.46 -17.48
N GLN A 57 14.65 7.35 -17.28
CA GLN A 57 15.61 7.37 -18.38
C GLN A 57 15.63 5.99 -19.05
N ASN A 58 15.46 5.95 -20.38
CA ASN A 58 15.28 4.74 -21.19
C ASN A 58 16.31 3.60 -21.00
N ASN A 59 17.43 3.86 -20.32
CA ASN A 59 18.51 2.90 -20.12
C ASN A 59 18.70 2.46 -18.66
N ASN A 60 17.88 2.92 -17.70
CA ASN A 60 18.10 2.61 -16.29
C ASN A 60 17.38 1.32 -15.84
N GLN A 61 17.75 0.20 -16.45
CA GLN A 61 17.19 -1.11 -16.12
C GLN A 61 17.44 -1.52 -14.66
N GLU A 62 18.55 -1.06 -14.06
CA GLU A 62 18.88 -1.37 -12.67
C GLU A 62 17.87 -0.77 -11.68
N GLU A 63 17.52 0.51 -11.82
CA GLU A 63 16.52 1.13 -10.94
C GLU A 63 15.12 0.56 -11.18
N ILE A 64 14.77 0.21 -12.42
CA ILE A 64 13.49 -0.46 -12.72
C ILE A 64 13.43 -1.85 -12.07
N GLN A 65 14.52 -2.64 -12.14
CA GLN A 65 14.60 -3.94 -11.47
C GLN A 65 14.52 -3.81 -9.96
N LYS A 66 15.19 -2.81 -9.38
CA LYS A 66 15.12 -2.50 -7.95
C LYS A 66 13.71 -2.10 -7.53
N LEU A 67 13.03 -1.26 -8.31
CA LEU A 67 11.63 -0.88 -8.09
C LEU A 67 10.73 -2.11 -8.09
N ARG A 68 10.82 -2.92 -9.16
CA ARG A 68 10.04 -4.15 -9.30
C ARG A 68 10.25 -5.08 -8.12
N LYS A 69 11.52 -5.37 -7.81
CA LYS A 69 11.90 -6.26 -6.70
C LYS A 69 11.35 -5.75 -5.36
N THR A 70 11.48 -4.45 -5.10
CA THR A 70 11.01 -3.85 -3.85
C THR A 70 9.49 -4.02 -3.69
N ILE A 71 8.72 -3.70 -4.73
CA ILE A 71 7.25 -3.82 -4.69
C ILE A 71 6.81 -5.29 -4.62
N ALA A 72 7.42 -6.17 -5.42
CA ALA A 72 7.12 -7.61 -5.44
C ALA A 72 7.34 -8.28 -4.06
N GLN A 73 8.21 -7.72 -3.23
CA GLN A 73 8.51 -8.18 -1.87
C GLN A 73 7.58 -7.58 -0.80
N GLY A 74 6.61 -6.75 -1.16
CA GLY A 74 5.75 -6.06 -0.20
C GLY A 74 6.46 -4.96 0.57
N HIS A 75 7.51 -4.38 -0.01
CA HIS A 75 8.15 -3.20 0.52
C HIS A 75 7.72 -1.94 -0.24
N VAL A 76 8.03 -0.80 0.36
CA VAL A 76 7.83 0.51 -0.25
C VAL A 76 9.08 0.94 -1.01
N TYR A 77 8.93 1.21 -2.30
CA TYR A 77 9.97 1.80 -3.14
C TYR A 77 10.05 3.31 -2.89
N ILE A 78 11.28 3.83 -2.80
CA ILE A 78 11.56 5.23 -2.53
C ILE A 78 12.55 5.75 -3.57
N HIS A 79 12.20 6.84 -4.25
CA HIS A 79 13.07 7.54 -5.18
C HIS A 79 13.17 9.02 -4.81
N HIS A 80 14.34 9.43 -4.32
CA HIS A 80 14.62 10.82 -3.97
C HIS A 80 14.77 11.69 -5.21
N ASN A 81 14.45 12.98 -5.09
CA ASN A 81 14.56 13.96 -6.19
C ASN A 81 13.83 13.51 -7.46
N PHE A 82 12.68 12.85 -7.30
CA PHE A 82 11.82 12.48 -8.42
C PHE A 82 11.24 13.74 -9.08
N PHE A 83 10.85 14.75 -8.31
CA PHE A 83 10.61 16.09 -8.85
C PHE A 83 11.76 17.03 -8.51
N SER A 84 12.12 17.84 -9.50
CA SER A 84 13.00 18.99 -9.31
C SER A 84 12.32 20.08 -8.46
N GLU A 85 13.12 20.96 -7.86
CA GLU A 85 12.58 22.06 -7.05
C GLU A 85 11.61 22.95 -7.86
N THR A 86 11.91 23.22 -9.14
CA THR A 86 11.02 24.01 -10.01
C THR A 86 9.65 23.35 -10.20
N GLN A 87 9.62 22.03 -10.37
CA GLN A 87 8.36 21.26 -10.48
C GLN A 87 7.59 21.29 -9.15
N VAL A 88 8.28 21.13 -8.01
CA VAL A 88 7.66 21.23 -6.69
C VAL A 88 7.05 22.61 -6.46
N GLN A 89 7.77 23.69 -6.80
CA GLN A 89 7.26 25.05 -6.66
C GLN A 89 6.02 25.29 -7.55
N ALA A 90 6.00 24.76 -8.78
CA ALA A 90 4.83 24.84 -9.64
C ALA A 90 3.60 24.14 -9.02
N LEU A 91 3.80 22.96 -8.40
CA LEU A 91 2.72 22.25 -7.70
C LEU A 91 2.24 23.00 -6.45
N LEU A 92 3.16 23.59 -5.67
CA LEU A 92 2.79 24.39 -4.49
C LEU A 92 2.01 25.66 -4.87
N GLN A 93 2.34 26.27 -6.02
CA GLN A 93 1.56 27.38 -6.58
C GLN A 93 0.15 26.92 -7.00
N ASP A 94 0.03 25.76 -7.65
CA ASP A 94 -1.25 25.18 -8.07
C ASP A 94 -2.14 24.83 -6.85
N ILE A 95 -1.56 24.24 -5.81
CA ILE A 95 -2.23 23.98 -4.52
C ILE A 95 -2.73 25.28 -3.90
N SER A 96 -1.90 26.33 -3.91
CA SER A 96 -2.26 27.63 -3.35
C SER A 96 -3.44 28.27 -4.11
N ALA A 97 -3.48 28.09 -5.43
CA ALA A 97 -4.59 28.54 -6.28
C ALA A 97 -5.87 27.74 -6.01
N SER A 98 -5.76 26.44 -5.74
CA SER A 98 -6.87 25.49 -5.52
C SER A 98 -7.30 25.36 -4.05
N LYS A 99 -6.80 26.22 -3.15
CA LYS A 99 -7.02 26.08 -1.69
C LYS A 99 -8.50 26.04 -1.26
N ARG A 100 -9.40 26.61 -2.08
CA ARG A 100 -10.85 26.63 -1.80
C ARG A 100 -11.54 25.29 -2.09
N ASP A 101 -10.89 24.43 -2.86
CA ASP A 101 -11.46 23.16 -3.33
C ASP A 101 -11.06 21.97 -2.45
N PHE A 102 -10.21 22.22 -1.44
CA PHE A 102 -9.84 21.21 -0.46
C PHE A 102 -11.02 20.85 0.44
N VAL A 103 -11.23 19.54 0.58
CA VAL A 103 -12.22 18.95 1.48
C VAL A 103 -11.54 18.13 2.56
N VAL A 104 -12.07 18.16 3.77
CA VAL A 104 -11.60 17.28 4.85
C VAL A 104 -11.87 15.83 4.46
N SER A 105 -10.86 14.98 4.61
CA SER A 105 -10.91 13.56 4.26
C SER A 105 -10.10 12.76 5.27
N GLY A 106 -10.74 12.22 6.29
CA GLY A 106 -10.20 11.00 6.89
C GLY A 106 -10.45 9.87 5.89
N LEU A 107 -9.48 8.97 5.67
CA LEU A 107 -9.86 7.71 5.03
C LEU A 107 -10.93 7.09 5.90
N SER A 108 -12.10 6.89 5.32
CA SER A 108 -13.22 6.29 5.99
C SER A 108 -12.75 5.00 6.64
N ASP A 109 -12.83 4.89 7.97
CA ASP A 109 -13.01 3.58 8.57
C ASP A 109 -14.34 3.06 8.00
N THR A 110 -14.25 2.32 6.89
CA THR A 110 -15.40 1.85 6.10
C THR A 110 -16.33 0.99 6.95
N SER A 111 -15.86 0.50 8.11
CA SER A 111 -16.66 -0.23 9.08
C SER A 111 -17.65 0.64 9.87
N LEU A 112 -17.45 1.97 9.96
CA LEU A 112 -18.30 2.86 10.77
C LEU A 112 -19.56 3.36 10.06
N GLY A 113 -19.90 2.88 8.87
CA GLY A 113 -21.26 3.10 8.34
C GLY A 113 -21.46 2.90 6.85
N ILE A 114 -21.60 1.65 6.41
CA ILE A 114 -22.51 1.35 5.31
C ILE A 114 -23.93 1.41 5.90
N GLY A 115 -24.63 2.52 5.73
CA GLY A 115 -26.08 2.62 6.02
C GLY A 115 -26.51 3.66 7.04
N THR A 116 -25.59 4.28 7.77
CA THR A 116 -25.89 5.50 8.52
C THR A 116 -25.00 6.60 8.00
N THR A 117 -25.59 7.72 7.58
CA THR A 117 -24.95 9.03 7.41
C THR A 117 -24.40 9.59 8.74
N ALA A 118 -24.02 8.71 9.67
CA ALA A 118 -23.21 9.02 10.82
C ALA A 118 -21.95 9.68 10.26
N LYS A 119 -21.94 11.01 10.37
CA LYS A 119 -20.82 11.88 10.07
C LYS A 119 -19.61 11.17 10.66
N GLN A 120 -18.59 10.90 9.86
CA GLN A 120 -17.33 10.33 10.35
C GLN A 120 -16.58 11.30 11.29
N ASN A 121 -17.28 12.29 11.84
CA ASN A 121 -16.85 13.34 12.75
C ASN A 121 -15.46 13.86 12.37
N PHE A 122 -15.27 14.10 11.08
CA PHE A 122 -14.03 14.68 10.62
C PHE A 122 -13.81 16.01 11.31
N GLY A 123 -12.66 16.15 11.96
CA GLY A 123 -12.25 17.32 12.70
C GLY A 123 -11.32 18.20 11.88
N ASP A 124 -11.01 19.38 12.43
CA ASP A 124 -10.01 20.29 11.86
C ASP A 124 -8.57 19.70 11.92
N GLU A 125 -8.40 18.60 12.66
CA GLU A 125 -7.16 17.83 12.75
C GLU A 125 -7.05 16.75 11.66
N ASP A 126 -8.10 16.52 10.85
CA ASP A 126 -7.98 15.56 9.75
C ASP A 126 -7.25 16.17 8.55
N ARG A 127 -6.63 15.30 7.74
CA ARG A 127 -6.04 15.72 6.47
C ARG A 127 -7.13 16.28 5.54
N THR A 128 -6.73 17.16 4.63
CA THR A 128 -7.58 17.64 3.54
C THR A 128 -7.03 17.18 2.20
N VAL A 129 -7.93 16.95 1.25
CA VAL A 129 -7.59 16.52 -0.11
C VAL A 129 -8.27 17.39 -1.14
N CYS A 130 -7.65 17.54 -2.31
CA CYS A 130 -8.21 18.22 -3.47
C CYS A 130 -7.87 17.40 -4.71
N PRO A 131 -8.86 16.93 -5.50
CA PRO A 131 -8.59 16.32 -6.79
C PRO A 131 -7.73 17.22 -7.66
N VAL A 132 -6.78 16.63 -8.39
CA VAL A 132 -5.90 17.38 -9.30
C VAL A 132 -6.67 17.70 -10.59
N PRO A 133 -6.94 18.99 -10.91
CA PRO A 133 -7.85 19.33 -12.02
C PRO A 133 -7.38 18.81 -13.38
N TRP A 134 -6.08 18.84 -13.61
CA TRP A 134 -5.46 18.50 -14.90
C TRP A 134 -5.23 16.99 -15.12
N TRP A 135 -5.45 16.15 -14.09
CA TRP A 135 -5.10 14.73 -14.16
C TRP A 135 -5.97 13.94 -15.15
N LYS A 136 -7.28 14.14 -15.13
CA LYS A 136 -8.20 13.41 -16.01
C LYS A 136 -7.94 13.73 -17.49
N GLU A 137 -7.58 14.98 -17.77
CA GLU A 137 -7.25 15.43 -19.11
C GLU A 137 -5.94 14.80 -19.58
N SER A 138 -4.96 14.60 -18.70
CA SER A 138 -3.68 13.99 -19.07
C SER A 138 -3.71 12.49 -19.34
N LEU A 139 -4.76 11.80 -18.88
CA LEU A 139 -5.02 10.40 -19.22
C LEU A 139 -5.61 10.26 -20.62
N SER A 140 -6.33 11.28 -21.10
CA SER A 140 -6.92 11.26 -22.44
C SER A 140 -5.81 11.44 -23.48
N SER A 141 -5.65 10.47 -24.38
CA SER A 141 -4.65 10.57 -25.46
C SER A 141 -4.94 11.83 -26.31
N PRO A 142 -3.92 12.58 -26.75
CA PRO A 142 -4.10 13.72 -27.65
C PRO A 142 -4.61 13.35 -29.05
N GLU A 143 -4.99 12.08 -29.29
CA GLU A 143 -5.48 11.56 -30.58
C GLU A 143 -6.83 12.09 -31.04
N ASN A 144 -7.50 12.97 -30.29
CA ASN A 144 -8.58 13.75 -30.87
C ASN A 144 -7.98 14.75 -31.87
N GLU A 145 -8.03 14.38 -33.15
CA GLU A 145 -7.50 15.13 -34.31
C GLU A 145 -7.99 16.58 -34.41
N ASP A 146 -9.01 16.98 -33.63
CA ASP A 146 -9.59 18.32 -33.61
C ASP A 146 -8.75 19.37 -32.84
N GLY A 147 -7.59 19.01 -32.28
CA GLY A 147 -6.54 19.98 -31.93
C GLY A 147 -6.83 20.96 -30.79
N ASP A 148 -7.93 20.80 -30.06
CA ASP A 148 -8.24 21.63 -28.89
C ASP A 148 -7.41 21.15 -27.69
N LYS A 149 -6.18 21.66 -27.60
CA LYS A 149 -5.30 21.42 -26.44
C LYS A 149 -5.98 21.98 -25.19
N SER A 150 -5.90 21.23 -24.08
CA SER A 150 -6.45 21.72 -22.81
C SER A 150 -5.86 23.08 -22.45
N SER A 151 -6.75 24.05 -22.28
CA SER A 151 -6.43 25.40 -21.82
C SER A 151 -5.74 25.45 -20.45
N TYR A 152 -5.77 24.36 -19.68
CA TYR A 152 -5.15 24.31 -18.36
C TYR A 152 -3.62 24.47 -18.45
N PHE A 153 -3.00 23.84 -19.44
CA PHE A 153 -1.54 23.81 -19.56
C PHE A 153 -0.96 25.00 -20.33
N ASP A 154 -1.78 25.76 -21.05
CA ASP A 154 -1.35 26.89 -21.89
C ASP A 154 -0.56 27.95 -21.12
N ASN A 155 -0.70 27.99 -19.78
CA ASN A 155 0.04 28.90 -18.91
C ASN A 155 0.98 28.19 -17.90
N ASN A 156 1.06 26.86 -17.89
CA ASN A 156 1.84 26.13 -16.88
C ASN A 156 2.56 24.91 -17.44
N PHE A 157 3.59 25.18 -18.26
CA PHE A 157 4.49 24.17 -18.82
C PHE A 157 5.09 23.21 -17.78
N MET A 158 5.31 23.68 -16.55
CA MET A 158 5.87 22.84 -15.47
C MET A 158 4.86 21.80 -14.97
N LEU A 159 3.56 22.13 -14.87
CA LEU A 159 2.54 21.14 -14.54
C LEU A 159 2.36 20.11 -15.66
N GLN A 160 2.47 20.52 -16.94
CA GLN A 160 2.49 19.56 -18.05
C GLN A 160 3.67 18.59 -17.90
N THR A 161 4.86 19.11 -17.59
CA THR A 161 6.05 18.28 -17.37
C THR A 161 5.86 17.29 -16.23
N VAL A 162 5.27 17.72 -15.10
CA VAL A 162 4.92 16.82 -13.97
C VAL A 162 3.93 15.74 -14.41
N SER A 163 2.89 16.14 -15.13
CA SER A 163 1.87 15.23 -15.65
C SER A 163 2.48 14.16 -16.57
N ASP A 164 3.27 14.58 -17.55
CA ASP A 164 3.96 13.70 -18.50
C ASP A 164 4.87 12.71 -17.77
N GLN A 165 5.55 13.17 -16.72
CA GLN A 165 6.43 12.34 -15.91
C GLN A 165 5.67 11.24 -15.14
N ILE A 166 4.49 11.54 -14.60
CA ILE A 166 3.64 10.56 -13.92
C ILE A 166 3.03 9.57 -14.93
N GLN A 167 2.61 10.06 -16.11
CA GLN A 167 2.13 9.19 -17.19
C GLN A 167 3.23 8.24 -17.69
N LEU A 168 4.46 8.73 -17.85
CA LEU A 168 5.62 7.92 -18.22
C LEU A 168 5.95 6.87 -17.15
N LEU A 169 5.85 7.23 -15.87
CA LEU A 169 5.96 6.26 -14.78
C LEU A 169 4.89 5.15 -14.92
N ARG A 170 3.62 5.52 -15.08
CA ARG A 170 2.50 4.57 -15.24
C ARG A 170 2.73 3.60 -16.41
N THR A 171 3.08 4.11 -17.59
CA THR A 171 3.31 3.27 -18.77
C THR A 171 4.57 2.40 -18.64
N THR A 172 5.61 2.89 -17.96
CA THR A 172 6.81 2.09 -17.63
C THR A 172 6.45 0.92 -16.72
N LEU A 173 5.58 1.14 -15.72
CA LEU A 173 5.11 0.10 -14.80
C LEU A 173 4.21 -0.91 -15.51
N ALA A 174 3.39 -0.47 -16.44
CA ALA A 174 2.53 -1.33 -17.25
C ALA A 174 3.29 -2.20 -18.26
N SER A 175 4.58 -1.89 -18.52
CA SER A 175 5.38 -2.65 -19.47
C SER A 175 5.54 -4.10 -19.00
N PRO A 176 5.35 -5.11 -19.89
CA PRO A 176 5.59 -6.52 -19.56
C PRO A 176 7.02 -6.82 -19.09
N THR A 177 7.98 -5.96 -19.46
CA THR A 177 9.37 -6.08 -18.98
C THR A 177 9.54 -5.64 -17.53
N THR A 178 8.65 -4.76 -17.04
CA THR A 178 8.67 -4.22 -15.68
C THR A 178 7.77 -5.06 -14.77
N PHE A 179 6.46 -5.09 -15.02
CA PHE A 179 5.49 -5.92 -14.30
C PHE A 179 4.67 -6.75 -15.31
N PRO A 180 5.08 -8.00 -15.59
CA PRO A 180 4.35 -8.85 -16.54
C PRO A 180 2.91 -9.15 -16.10
N THR A 181 2.64 -9.03 -14.80
CA THR A 181 1.35 -9.31 -14.16
C THR A 181 0.36 -8.13 -14.23
N ARG A 182 0.77 -6.94 -14.69
CA ARG A 182 -0.03 -5.71 -14.61
C ARG A 182 -0.16 -4.91 -15.92
N PRO A 183 -0.46 -5.55 -17.06
CA PRO A 183 -0.51 -4.86 -18.36
C PRO A 183 -1.62 -3.79 -18.43
N THR A 184 -2.71 -3.95 -17.68
CA THR A 184 -3.89 -3.06 -17.72
C THR A 184 -3.65 -1.72 -17.02
N LEU A 185 -2.54 -1.55 -16.29
CA LEU A 185 -2.11 -0.22 -15.80
C LEU A 185 -1.97 0.81 -16.93
N SER A 186 -1.70 0.36 -18.16
CA SER A 186 -1.61 1.20 -19.36
C SER A 186 -2.96 1.72 -19.86
N ASN A 187 -4.06 1.07 -19.49
CA ASN A 187 -5.41 1.45 -19.91
C ASN A 187 -5.80 2.78 -19.26
N SER A 188 -5.83 3.86 -20.04
CA SER A 188 -6.16 5.20 -19.55
C SER A 188 -7.64 5.42 -19.25
N GLN A 189 -8.51 4.48 -19.62
CA GLN A 189 -9.95 4.53 -19.34
C GLN A 189 -10.32 4.03 -17.94
N LEU A 190 -9.36 3.45 -17.20
CA LEU A 190 -9.57 3.07 -15.81
C LEU A 190 -9.57 4.30 -14.90
N ASP A 191 -10.07 4.14 -13.67
CA ASP A 191 -10.26 5.23 -12.71
C ASP A 191 -8.95 5.66 -12.03
N HIS A 192 -7.85 5.84 -12.78
CA HIS A 192 -6.58 6.32 -12.21
C HIS A 192 -6.81 7.62 -11.44
N GLU A 193 -6.35 7.67 -10.19
CA GLU A 193 -6.65 8.77 -9.27
C GLU A 193 -5.40 9.64 -9.05
N CYS A 194 -5.60 10.95 -8.88
CA CYS A 194 -4.55 11.90 -8.50
C CYS A 194 -5.16 13.08 -7.74
N TYR A 195 -4.59 13.40 -6.58
CA TYR A 195 -5.06 14.44 -5.68
C TYR A 195 -3.91 15.07 -4.90
N TYR A 196 -4.09 16.34 -4.53
CA TYR A 196 -3.29 16.99 -3.51
C TYR A 196 -3.76 16.54 -2.13
N SER A 197 -2.83 16.28 -1.22
CA SER A 197 -3.09 15.94 0.17
C SER A 197 -2.30 16.87 1.08
N THR A 198 -2.98 17.46 2.06
CA THR A 198 -2.33 18.28 3.10
C THR A 198 -2.70 17.79 4.49
N SER A 199 -1.73 17.71 5.38
CA SER A 199 -1.91 17.33 6.78
C SER A 199 -1.22 18.37 7.66
N THR A 200 -2.02 19.07 8.46
CA THR A 200 -1.58 20.10 9.40
C THR A 200 -1.15 19.48 10.73
N VAL A 201 -0.76 20.30 11.70
CA VAL A 201 -0.45 19.84 13.06
C VAL A 201 -1.58 18.97 13.62
N ASN A 202 -1.21 17.91 14.34
CA ASN A 202 -2.07 16.87 14.89
C ASN A 202 -2.69 15.90 13.87
N ALA A 203 -2.65 16.22 12.59
CA ALA A 203 -3.15 15.32 11.57
C ALA A 203 -2.35 14.02 11.54
N SER A 204 -3.08 12.93 11.43
CA SER A 204 -2.59 11.56 11.31
C SER A 204 -3.57 10.76 10.46
N LEU A 205 -3.15 9.56 10.06
CA LEU A 205 -4.00 8.64 9.34
C LEU A 205 -3.80 7.26 9.95
N THR A 206 -4.86 6.67 10.46
CA THR A 206 -4.79 5.34 11.07
C THR A 206 -4.37 4.28 10.08
N ARG A 207 -3.84 3.16 10.59
CA ARG A 207 -3.44 2.03 9.74
C ARG A 207 -4.57 1.52 8.86
N HIS A 208 -4.25 1.32 7.58
CA HIS A 208 -5.17 0.83 6.55
C HIS A 208 -4.38 0.15 5.41
N LEU A 209 -5.13 -0.44 4.47
CA LEU A 209 -4.70 -0.73 3.10
C LEU A 209 -5.41 0.23 2.16
N ASP A 210 -4.79 0.53 1.03
CA ASP A 210 -5.39 1.37 0.00
C ASP A 210 -6.36 0.61 -0.90
N GLU A 211 -6.18 -0.71 -0.99
CA GLU A 211 -7.07 -1.62 -1.70
C GLU A 211 -7.39 -2.88 -0.90
N PHE A 212 -8.60 -3.39 -1.12
CA PHE A 212 -9.07 -4.67 -0.57
C PHE A 212 -9.57 -5.57 -1.70
N HIS A 213 -9.56 -6.87 -1.44
CA HIS A 213 -10.29 -7.80 -2.27
C HIS A 213 -11.78 -7.41 -2.32
N GLU A 214 -12.38 -7.53 -3.50
CA GLU A 214 -13.77 -7.20 -3.78
C GLU A 214 -14.75 -7.87 -2.79
N GLU A 215 -14.53 -9.13 -2.44
CA GLU A 215 -15.30 -9.85 -1.40
C GLU A 215 -15.26 -9.19 -0.01
N PHE A 216 -14.21 -8.42 0.29
CA PHE A 216 -14.05 -7.72 1.57
C PHE A 216 -14.76 -6.35 1.58
N LYS A 217 -15.18 -5.86 0.41
CA LYS A 217 -15.91 -4.60 0.24
C LYS A 217 -17.44 -4.78 0.27
N GLY A 218 -17.92 -6.01 0.43
CA GLY A 218 -19.34 -6.36 0.35
C GLY A 218 -19.92 -6.09 -1.04
N SER A 219 -21.21 -5.74 -1.11
CA SER A 219 -21.94 -5.59 -2.38
C SER A 219 -21.39 -4.51 -3.34
N ARG A 220 -20.46 -3.68 -2.89
CA ARG A 220 -19.83 -2.62 -3.70
C ARG A 220 -18.52 -3.04 -4.34
N GLY A 221 -17.89 -4.12 -3.86
CA GLY A 221 -16.55 -4.49 -4.31
C GLY A 221 -16.47 -4.75 -5.80
N TRP A 222 -17.55 -5.29 -6.34
CA TRP A 222 -17.68 -5.70 -7.74
C TRP A 222 -18.38 -4.69 -8.65
N LEU A 223 -18.71 -3.48 -8.15
CA LEU A 223 -19.45 -2.49 -8.95
C LEU A 223 -18.57 -1.73 -9.94
N LEU A 224 -17.27 -1.65 -9.66
CA LEU A 224 -16.32 -0.90 -10.47
C LEU A 224 -15.49 -1.86 -11.32
N PRO A 225 -15.23 -1.52 -12.60
CA PRO A 225 -14.45 -2.37 -13.50
C PRO A 225 -12.94 -2.29 -13.24
N SER A 226 -12.52 -1.47 -12.27
CA SER A 226 -11.13 -1.24 -11.95
C SER A 226 -10.90 -1.21 -10.44
N ARG A 227 -9.67 -1.53 -10.04
CA ARG A 227 -9.20 -1.50 -8.65
C ARG A 227 -7.84 -0.83 -8.55
N ARG A 228 -7.53 -0.31 -7.36
CA ARG A 228 -6.24 0.31 -7.05
C ARG A 228 -5.15 -0.76 -7.03
N SER A 229 -4.22 -0.67 -7.97
CA SER A 229 -3.11 -1.62 -8.10
C SER A 229 -1.90 -1.10 -7.35
N LEU A 230 -1.39 0.07 -7.75
CA LEU A 230 -0.20 0.69 -7.17
C LEU A 230 -0.55 2.04 -6.56
N SER A 231 -0.15 2.24 -5.32
CA SER A 231 -0.27 3.49 -4.60
C SER A 231 1.01 4.28 -4.77
N TRP A 232 0.91 5.56 -5.09
CA TRP A 232 2.06 6.42 -5.27
C TRP A 232 1.83 7.80 -4.65
N LEU A 233 2.90 8.42 -4.18
CA LEU A 233 2.88 9.82 -3.73
C LEU A 233 4.25 10.46 -3.87
N VAL A 234 4.27 11.75 -4.19
CA VAL A 234 5.46 12.58 -4.20
C VAL A 234 5.31 13.67 -3.15
N TYR A 235 6.23 13.70 -2.20
CA TYR A 235 6.20 14.69 -1.13
C TYR A 235 6.56 16.09 -1.64
N LEU A 236 5.75 17.07 -1.23
CA LEU A 236 5.92 18.50 -1.54
C LEU A 236 6.15 19.32 -0.26
N SER A 237 6.35 18.65 0.88
CA SER A 237 6.56 19.26 2.19
C SER A 237 7.80 20.16 2.24
N ASP A 238 8.02 20.78 3.39
CA ASP A 238 9.25 21.52 3.68
C ASP A 238 10.54 20.71 3.37
N ASP A 239 11.55 21.36 2.81
CA ASP A 239 12.82 20.74 2.42
C ASP A 239 13.70 20.37 3.63
N HIS A 240 13.42 20.94 4.81
CA HIS A 240 14.10 20.66 6.07
C HIS A 240 13.28 19.76 7.00
N TRP A 241 12.47 18.86 6.44
CA TRP A 241 11.70 17.88 7.22
C TRP A 241 12.61 16.84 7.91
N ASN A 242 12.38 16.62 9.21
CA ASN A 242 13.13 15.71 10.06
C ASN A 242 12.20 14.90 11.00
N GLU A 243 12.77 13.99 11.79
CA GLU A 243 12.03 13.06 12.66
C GLU A 243 11.25 13.76 13.80
N ASP A 244 11.67 14.94 14.24
CA ASP A 244 10.97 15.69 15.29
C ASP A 244 9.67 16.33 14.76
N ASP A 245 9.55 16.50 13.44
CA ASP A 245 8.38 17.09 12.81
C ASP A 245 7.17 16.14 12.78
N GLY A 246 7.41 14.82 12.86
CA GLY A 246 6.39 13.78 12.70
C GLY A 246 5.94 13.61 11.24
N GLY A 247 4.69 13.16 11.02
CA GLY A 247 4.12 13.06 9.67
C GLY A 247 4.69 11.94 8.79
N GLU A 248 5.48 11.02 9.37
CA GLU A 248 6.08 9.91 8.65
C GLU A 248 5.02 8.97 8.09
N LEU A 249 5.26 8.43 6.89
CA LEU A 249 4.53 7.26 6.43
C LEU A 249 5.16 6.03 7.07
N ARG A 250 4.47 5.42 8.02
CA ARG A 250 4.85 4.15 8.62
C ARG A 250 4.20 3.04 7.83
N TYR A 251 5.00 2.19 7.20
CA TYR A 251 4.49 1.00 6.52
C TYR A 251 4.94 -0.27 7.25
N TYR A 252 4.12 -1.31 7.12
CA TYR A 252 4.33 -2.60 7.74
C TYR A 252 4.60 -3.61 6.65
N TYR A 253 5.69 -4.35 6.78
CA TYR A 253 6.10 -5.38 5.82
C TYR A 253 6.34 -6.70 6.52
N GLN A 254 6.17 -7.79 5.79
CA GLN A 254 6.24 -9.13 6.36
C GLN A 254 7.70 -9.55 6.60
N ASP A 255 8.02 -9.90 7.85
CA ASP A 255 9.30 -10.51 8.20
C ASP A 255 9.34 -11.95 7.70
N GLY A 256 10.49 -12.37 7.18
CA GLY A 256 10.66 -13.74 6.70
C GLY A 256 9.97 -14.03 5.37
N PHE A 257 9.54 -13.00 4.63
CA PHE A 257 9.17 -13.17 3.22
C PHE A 257 10.34 -13.79 2.47
N VAL A 258 10.06 -14.92 1.81
CA VAL A 258 11.10 -15.62 1.06
C VAL A 258 11.16 -15.02 -0.31
N ASP A 259 12.29 -14.38 -0.61
CA ASP A 259 12.67 -14.02 -1.97
C ASP A 259 12.96 -15.33 -2.74
N TYR A 260 11.93 -16.11 -3.08
CA TYR A 260 12.01 -17.18 -4.07
C TYR A 260 12.08 -16.55 -5.46
N ALA A 261 13.04 -15.65 -5.67
CA ALA A 261 13.51 -15.28 -6.99
C ALA A 261 14.31 -16.49 -7.53
N VAL A 262 13.61 -17.59 -7.80
CA VAL A 262 14.18 -18.72 -8.54
C VAL A 262 14.11 -18.30 -9.99
N ASP A 263 15.25 -17.97 -10.58
CA ASP A 263 15.53 -17.78 -12.01
C ASP A 263 14.35 -18.09 -12.95
N GLY A 264 13.36 -17.19 -13.02
CA GLY A 264 12.22 -17.28 -13.95
C GLY A 264 10.81 -17.23 -13.36
N GLY A 265 10.59 -17.49 -12.07
CA GLY A 265 9.26 -17.41 -11.44
C GLY A 265 9.21 -16.34 -10.37
N VAL A 266 8.57 -15.19 -10.64
CA VAL A 266 8.49 -14.09 -9.66
C VAL A 266 7.24 -14.28 -8.82
N TRP A 267 7.44 -14.56 -7.54
CA TRP A 267 6.37 -14.53 -6.55
C TRP A 267 6.16 -13.06 -6.20
N GLU A 268 5.01 -12.53 -6.57
CA GLU A 268 4.69 -11.11 -6.34
C GLU A 268 3.58 -11.04 -5.29
N VAL A 269 3.79 -10.24 -4.26
CA VAL A 269 2.71 -9.86 -3.35
C VAL A 269 1.62 -9.08 -4.10
N GLY A 270 0.48 -8.91 -3.45
CA GLY A 270 -0.61 -8.07 -3.94
C GLY A 270 -1.57 -8.83 -4.84
N SER A 271 -1.10 -9.39 -5.96
CA SER A 271 -1.99 -10.10 -6.90
C SER A 271 -1.34 -11.25 -7.67
N HIS A 272 -2.12 -12.28 -8.01
CA HIS A 272 -1.73 -13.39 -8.89
C HIS A 272 -2.91 -13.82 -9.78
N ASP A 273 -2.75 -13.83 -11.10
CA ASP A 273 -3.84 -14.13 -12.06
C ASP A 273 -5.13 -13.32 -11.79
N GLY A 274 -4.96 -12.04 -11.45
CA GLY A 274 -6.07 -11.16 -11.06
C GLY A 274 -6.61 -11.38 -9.63
N ASN A 275 -6.28 -12.51 -8.98
CA ASN A 275 -6.68 -12.81 -7.60
C ASN A 275 -5.88 -11.97 -6.62
N LEU A 276 -6.55 -11.43 -5.61
CA LEU A 276 -5.91 -10.56 -4.63
C LEU A 276 -5.37 -11.32 -3.43
N GLN A 277 -4.24 -10.86 -2.93
CA GLN A 277 -3.67 -11.34 -1.69
C GLN A 277 -4.56 -10.91 -0.52
N VAL A 278 -4.93 -11.85 0.35
CA VAL A 278 -5.79 -11.59 1.52
C VAL A 278 -5.12 -11.96 2.84
N ALA A 279 -4.07 -12.79 2.78
CA ALA A 279 -3.42 -13.34 3.95
C ALA A 279 -1.94 -13.68 3.70
N TRP A 280 -1.30 -14.13 4.78
CA TRP A 280 -0.01 -14.78 4.83
C TRP A 280 -0.17 -16.18 5.37
N LEU A 281 0.59 -17.13 4.83
CA LEU A 281 0.74 -18.47 5.38
C LEU A 281 2.18 -18.65 5.84
N SER A 282 2.36 -19.11 7.07
CA SER A 282 3.68 -19.39 7.61
C SER A 282 4.17 -20.78 7.20
N SER A 283 5.32 -20.87 6.54
CA SER A 283 5.91 -22.10 6.02
C SER A 283 7.02 -22.63 6.93
N SER A 284 6.64 -23.23 8.06
CA SER A 284 7.58 -24.01 8.89
C SER A 284 7.87 -25.42 8.33
N PHE A 285 7.28 -25.78 7.18
CA PHE A 285 7.25 -27.15 6.64
C PHE A 285 8.52 -27.59 5.89
N MET A 286 9.50 -26.70 5.70
CA MET A 286 10.76 -27.05 5.03
C MET A 286 11.77 -27.60 6.04
N GLU A 287 11.40 -28.71 6.70
CA GLU A 287 12.13 -29.33 7.83
C GLU A 287 13.47 -29.97 7.47
N ASN A 288 13.86 -29.98 6.19
CA ASN A 288 15.11 -30.63 5.75
C ASN A 288 16.32 -29.68 5.66
N ASP A 289 16.14 -28.39 5.92
CA ASP A 289 17.27 -27.47 5.98
C ASP A 289 17.73 -27.33 7.43
N ASN A 290 18.88 -27.93 7.75
CA ASN A 290 19.52 -27.81 9.06
C ASN A 290 19.90 -26.34 9.40
N ASP A 291 19.68 -25.40 8.48
CA ASP A 291 19.71 -23.96 8.72
C ASP A 291 18.48 -23.50 9.53
N LEU A 292 18.51 -23.90 10.80
CA LEU A 292 17.89 -23.21 11.93
C LEU A 292 17.89 -21.68 11.69
N LYS A 293 16.71 -21.07 11.49
CA LYS A 293 16.09 -20.15 12.50
C LYS A 293 15.03 -19.18 12.01
N LYS A 294 14.75 -19.01 10.72
CA LYS A 294 13.72 -18.06 10.30
C LYS A 294 12.55 -18.76 9.66
N GLU A 295 11.43 -18.71 10.38
CA GLU A 295 10.14 -19.08 9.84
C GLU A 295 9.86 -18.20 8.62
N LYS A 296 9.43 -18.86 7.54
CA LYS A 296 9.21 -18.25 6.24
C LYS A 296 7.73 -17.94 6.08
N THR A 297 7.38 -16.93 5.30
CA THR A 297 5.97 -16.61 5.01
C THR A 297 5.72 -16.47 3.52
N VAL A 298 4.57 -16.96 3.08
CA VAL A 298 4.13 -16.94 1.68
C VAL A 298 2.78 -16.24 1.55
N PRO A 299 2.53 -15.50 0.46
CA PRO A 299 1.28 -14.81 0.24
C PRO A 299 0.15 -15.81 -0.01
N VAL A 300 -1.03 -15.53 0.53
CA VAL A 300 -2.26 -16.29 0.28
C VAL A 300 -3.22 -15.42 -0.52
N TYR A 301 -3.69 -15.96 -1.64
CA TYR A 301 -4.61 -15.32 -2.56
C TYR A 301 -6.00 -15.93 -2.41
N LEU A 302 -7.02 -15.14 -2.71
CA LEU A 302 -8.41 -15.56 -2.76
C LEU A 302 -8.86 -15.59 -4.23
N ASP A 303 -9.28 -16.76 -4.69
CA ASP A 303 -9.99 -16.91 -5.97
C ASP A 303 -11.48 -16.99 -5.67
N SER A 304 -12.22 -15.95 -6.06
CA SER A 304 -13.66 -15.81 -5.79
C SER A 304 -14.54 -16.49 -6.84
N TRP A 305 -13.92 -17.06 -7.87
CA TRP A 305 -14.60 -17.63 -9.04
C TRP A 305 -14.12 -19.06 -9.31
N PHE A 306 -13.71 -19.77 -8.26
CA PHE A 306 -13.22 -21.13 -8.38
C PHE A 306 -14.33 -22.06 -8.87
N THR A 307 -14.07 -22.75 -9.98
CA THR A 307 -15.00 -23.71 -10.56
C THR A 307 -14.68 -25.11 -10.08
N ILE A 308 -15.62 -25.75 -9.39
CA ILE A 308 -15.47 -27.16 -8.99
C ILE A 308 -15.85 -28.05 -10.19
N PRO A 309 -14.97 -28.97 -10.63
CA PRO A 309 -15.30 -29.90 -11.70
C PRO A 309 -16.56 -30.71 -11.38
N ASN A 310 -17.50 -30.76 -12.33
CA ASN A 310 -18.77 -31.50 -12.24
C ASN A 310 -19.80 -30.96 -11.22
N VAL A 311 -19.63 -29.74 -10.71
CA VAL A 311 -20.67 -29.04 -9.94
C VAL A 311 -21.20 -27.90 -10.81
N GLU A 312 -22.52 -27.82 -11.00
CA GLU A 312 -23.14 -26.76 -11.80
C GLU A 312 -22.93 -25.38 -11.16
N MET A 313 -22.32 -24.46 -11.93
CA MET A 313 -22.28 -22.97 -11.91
C MET A 313 -22.44 -22.18 -10.60
N GLU A 314 -22.27 -22.74 -9.41
CA GLU A 314 -22.20 -21.93 -8.19
C GLU A 314 -20.76 -21.41 -8.03
N PRO A 315 -20.54 -20.09 -7.95
CA PRO A 315 -19.21 -19.54 -7.72
C PRO A 315 -18.73 -19.92 -6.32
N HIS A 316 -17.54 -20.49 -6.26
CA HIS A 316 -16.90 -20.80 -5.00
C HIS A 316 -15.69 -19.89 -4.80
N CYS A 317 -15.52 -19.46 -3.57
CA CYS A 317 -14.27 -18.95 -3.09
C CYS A 317 -13.31 -20.11 -2.76
N ILE A 318 -12.02 -19.93 -3.00
CA ILE A 318 -10.96 -20.81 -2.48
C ILE A 318 -9.73 -20.00 -2.12
N LEU A 319 -9.05 -20.38 -1.02
CA LEU A 319 -7.74 -19.84 -0.69
C LEU A 319 -6.65 -20.73 -1.27
N TYR A 320 -5.63 -20.10 -1.84
CA TYR A 320 -4.45 -20.80 -2.31
C TYR A 320 -3.17 -19.99 -2.06
N THR A 321 -2.05 -20.69 -2.00
CA THR A 321 -0.70 -20.13 -2.07
C THR A 321 -0.02 -20.65 -3.34
N LEU A 322 1.10 -20.05 -3.71
CA LEU A 322 1.97 -20.57 -4.75
C LEU A 322 3.08 -21.40 -4.11
N TYR A 323 3.40 -22.53 -4.74
CA TYR A 323 4.53 -23.37 -4.34
C TYR A 323 5.65 -23.25 -5.38
N GLY A 324 6.89 -23.16 -4.91
CA GLY A 324 8.07 -23.12 -5.77
C GLY A 324 8.47 -24.52 -6.16
N ALA A 325 8.85 -24.73 -7.42
CA ALA A 325 9.46 -26.00 -7.80
C ALA A 325 10.57 -26.32 -6.78
N LYS A 326 10.47 -27.50 -6.15
CA LYS A 326 11.65 -28.02 -5.44
C LYS A 326 12.72 -28.10 -6.51
N LYS A 327 13.91 -27.55 -6.24
CA LYS A 327 15.09 -27.93 -7.04
C LYS A 327 15.25 -29.43 -6.81
N GLY A 328 14.65 -30.21 -7.71
CA GLY A 328 14.86 -31.63 -7.80
C GLY A 328 16.36 -31.82 -7.93
N GLY A 329 16.96 -32.46 -6.93
CA GLY A 329 18.40 -32.71 -6.90
C GLY A 329 18.81 -33.87 -7.82
N GLY A 330 17.95 -34.25 -8.77
CA GLY A 330 18.21 -35.28 -9.76
C GLY A 330 18.42 -34.64 -11.14
N ASP A 331 19.49 -35.05 -11.83
CA ASP A 331 19.81 -34.60 -13.19
C ASP A 331 18.77 -35.02 -14.25
N ASP A 332 17.71 -35.74 -13.87
CA ASP A 332 16.70 -36.35 -14.76
C ASP A 332 15.29 -35.74 -14.61
N ASP A 333 15.11 -34.63 -13.90
CA ASP A 333 13.77 -34.10 -13.57
C ASP A 333 13.14 -33.28 -14.72
N GLU A 334 12.32 -33.95 -15.55
CA GLU A 334 11.37 -33.34 -16.50
C GLU A 334 10.28 -32.46 -15.81
N ASP A 335 10.28 -32.37 -14.47
CA ASP A 335 9.25 -31.68 -13.66
C ASP A 335 9.55 -30.19 -13.36
N ALA A 336 10.50 -29.57 -14.09
CA ALA A 336 10.82 -28.14 -13.97
C ALA A 336 9.63 -27.20 -14.31
N GLU A 337 8.55 -27.72 -14.88
CA GLU A 337 7.33 -26.98 -15.25
C GLU A 337 6.43 -26.63 -14.04
N SER A 338 6.82 -26.97 -12.81
CA SER A 338 5.98 -26.84 -11.61
C SER A 338 6.09 -25.50 -10.85
N VAL A 339 6.90 -24.53 -11.29
CA VAL A 339 7.02 -23.22 -10.64
C VAL A 339 5.70 -22.45 -10.78
N GLY A 340 5.12 -22.02 -9.65
CA GLY A 340 3.88 -21.23 -9.66
C GLY A 340 2.61 -22.10 -9.63
N ARG A 341 2.72 -23.41 -9.35
CA ARG A 341 1.54 -24.25 -9.13
C ARG A 341 0.78 -23.76 -7.89
N ARG A 342 -0.54 -23.60 -8.03
CA ARG A 342 -1.45 -23.28 -6.92
C ARG A 342 -1.53 -24.46 -5.95
N GLU A 343 -1.28 -24.19 -4.68
CA GLU A 343 -1.55 -25.07 -3.55
C GLU A 343 -2.77 -24.53 -2.81
N TYR A 344 -3.89 -25.23 -2.94
CA TYR A 344 -5.11 -24.87 -2.20
C TYR A 344 -4.93 -25.14 -0.72
N ILE A 345 -5.33 -24.21 0.13
CA ILE A 345 -5.21 -24.34 1.59
C ILE A 345 -6.56 -24.52 2.28
N THR A 346 -7.65 -24.25 1.56
CA THR A 346 -9.02 -24.52 2.00
C THR A 346 -9.76 -25.40 1.01
N ARG A 347 -10.88 -25.96 1.45
CA ARG A 347 -11.93 -26.44 0.55
C ARG A 347 -12.57 -25.24 -0.17
N PRO A 348 -13.15 -25.41 -1.36
CA PRO A 348 -14.03 -24.40 -1.93
C PRO A 348 -15.22 -24.13 -1.00
N TRP A 349 -15.68 -22.88 -0.93
CA TRP A 349 -16.91 -22.52 -0.22
C TRP A 349 -17.76 -21.53 -1.03
N PRO A 350 -19.10 -21.55 -0.94
CA PRO A 350 -19.94 -20.60 -1.66
C PRO A 350 -19.68 -19.15 -1.23
N CYS A 351 -19.73 -18.19 -2.15
CA CYS A 351 -19.52 -16.76 -1.82
C CYS A 351 -20.54 -16.25 -0.76
N ASP A 352 -21.75 -16.78 -0.77
CA ASP A 352 -22.83 -16.41 0.17
C ASP A 352 -22.66 -16.99 1.59
N PHE A 353 -21.63 -17.81 1.82
CA PHE A 353 -21.42 -18.52 3.09
C PHE A 353 -21.04 -17.62 4.27
N THR A 354 -20.78 -16.33 4.01
CA THR A 354 -20.39 -15.37 5.04
C THR A 354 -21.49 -15.09 6.06
N ASN A 355 -22.76 -15.47 5.83
CA ASN A 355 -23.86 -15.42 6.83
C ASN A 355 -23.99 -14.06 7.58
N GLY A 356 -23.67 -12.95 6.91
CA GLY A 356 -23.71 -11.61 7.50
C GLY A 356 -22.45 -11.19 8.28
N PHE A 357 -21.40 -12.04 8.31
CA PHE A 357 -20.06 -11.66 8.71
C PHE A 357 -19.32 -10.95 7.57
N THR A 358 -18.33 -10.14 7.92
CA THR A 358 -17.34 -9.71 6.93
C THR A 358 -16.48 -10.91 6.53
N MET A 359 -15.94 -10.93 5.30
CA MET A 359 -15.04 -12.02 4.86
C MET A 359 -13.83 -12.18 5.81
N SER A 360 -13.27 -11.07 6.32
CA SER A 360 -12.20 -11.09 7.33
C SER A 360 -12.63 -11.81 8.61
N ASP A 361 -13.80 -11.46 9.16
CA ASP A 361 -14.29 -12.08 10.40
C ASP A 361 -14.60 -13.56 10.20
N PHE A 362 -15.16 -13.93 9.04
CA PHE A 362 -15.41 -15.32 8.68
C PHE A 362 -14.10 -16.14 8.65
N LEU A 363 -13.11 -15.71 7.87
CA LEU A 363 -11.83 -16.43 7.73
C LEU A 363 -11.07 -16.52 9.06
N LEU A 364 -11.06 -15.45 9.85
CA LEU A 364 -10.42 -15.43 11.17
C LEU A 364 -11.14 -16.38 12.15
N THR A 365 -12.47 -16.40 12.12
CA THR A 365 -13.25 -17.29 12.99
C THR A 365 -12.99 -18.76 12.63
N GLN A 366 -13.00 -19.10 11.35
CA GLN A 366 -12.71 -20.46 10.88
C GLN A 366 -11.29 -20.89 11.24
N SER A 367 -10.28 -20.04 11.01
CA SER A 367 -8.89 -20.39 11.33
C SER A 367 -8.69 -20.64 12.82
N LEU A 368 -9.28 -19.82 13.70
CA LEU A 368 -9.19 -19.99 15.16
C LEU A 368 -9.94 -21.24 15.64
N GLN A 369 -11.15 -21.50 15.12
CA GLN A 369 -11.93 -22.68 15.50
C GLN A 369 -11.20 -23.98 15.15
N GLU A 370 -10.68 -24.09 13.93
CA GLU A 370 -9.96 -25.27 13.47
C GLU A 370 -8.59 -25.44 14.14
N ALA A 371 -7.92 -24.33 14.47
CA ALA A 371 -6.68 -24.37 15.25
C ALA A 371 -6.90 -24.96 16.66
N ALA A 372 -7.99 -24.58 17.33
CA ALA A 372 -8.31 -25.00 18.70
C ALA A 372 -8.66 -26.50 18.80
N ILE A 373 -9.38 -27.06 17.81
CA ILE A 373 -9.76 -28.49 17.80
C ILE A 373 -8.52 -29.39 17.93
N HIS A 374 -7.41 -29.02 17.27
CA HIS A 374 -6.18 -29.80 17.32
C HIS A 374 -5.49 -29.79 18.70
N GLU A 375 -5.58 -28.70 19.46
CA GLU A 375 -4.93 -28.62 20.78
C GLU A 375 -5.58 -29.58 21.77
N THR A 376 -6.92 -29.66 21.74
CA THR A 376 -7.68 -30.57 22.61
C THR A 376 -7.44 -32.06 22.32
N GLN A 377 -7.13 -32.43 21.07
CA GLN A 377 -6.84 -33.82 20.71
C GLN A 377 -5.46 -34.27 21.17
N HIS A 378 -4.49 -33.36 21.25
CA HIS A 378 -3.12 -33.70 21.66
C HIS A 378 -2.99 -33.86 23.19
N GLU A 379 -3.80 -33.14 23.97
CA GLU A 379 -3.85 -33.31 25.44
C GLU A 379 -4.50 -34.63 25.86
N CYS A 380 -5.44 -35.18 25.08
CA CYS A 380 -6.09 -36.45 25.40
C CYS A 380 -5.21 -37.69 25.15
N GLN A 381 -4.08 -37.55 24.46
CA GLN A 381 -3.22 -38.68 24.10
C GLN A 381 -2.04 -38.89 25.07
N THR A 382 -1.77 -37.98 26.01
CA THR A 382 -0.56 -38.04 26.84
C THR A 382 -0.70 -38.77 28.17
N ASP A 383 -1.92 -39.15 28.59
CA ASP A 383 -2.14 -39.56 29.98
C ASP A 383 -2.37 -41.06 30.25
N ASP A 384 -2.57 -41.92 29.24
CA ASP A 384 -2.73 -43.38 29.49
C ASP A 384 -2.30 -44.26 28.29
N GLU A 385 -0.99 -44.41 28.07
CA GLU A 385 -0.41 -45.36 27.09
C GLU A 385 -0.51 -46.85 27.52
N LYS A 386 -1.40 -47.21 28.44
CA LYS A 386 -1.63 -48.62 28.82
C LYS A 386 -3.08 -49.03 28.55
N SER A 387 -3.26 -49.62 27.37
CA SER A 387 -4.39 -50.47 26.94
C SER A 387 -5.53 -49.81 26.17
N CYS A 388 -5.27 -49.38 24.93
CA CYS A 388 -6.32 -49.27 23.92
C CYS A 388 -5.85 -49.94 22.61
N SER A 389 -6.67 -50.88 22.15
CA SER A 389 -6.45 -51.77 21.01
C SER A 389 -6.53 -51.04 19.66
N GLU A 390 -5.65 -51.41 18.72
CA GLU A 390 -5.33 -50.81 17.41
C GLU A 390 -6.44 -50.81 16.32
N ASN A 391 -7.74 -50.90 16.64
CA ASN A 391 -8.77 -51.22 15.64
C ASN A 391 -9.74 -50.11 15.19
N ASP A 392 -9.54 -48.83 15.53
CA ASP A 392 -10.46 -47.74 15.14
C ASP A 392 -9.80 -46.62 14.31
N THR A 393 -9.20 -46.96 13.17
CA THR A 393 -8.65 -45.99 12.19
C THR A 393 -9.62 -45.61 11.06
N SER A 394 -10.88 -46.07 11.08
CA SER A 394 -11.84 -45.77 10.01
C SER A 394 -13.16 -45.20 10.54
N ASN A 395 -13.28 -43.86 10.62
CA ASN A 395 -14.49 -43.12 10.20
C ASN A 395 -14.62 -41.64 10.63
N ASN A 396 -13.60 -40.98 11.16
CA ASN A 396 -13.73 -39.54 11.48
C ASN A 396 -13.59 -38.61 10.24
N ASN A 397 -14.28 -38.95 9.15
CA ASN A 397 -14.36 -38.18 7.90
C ASN A 397 -15.33 -36.99 7.98
N ASN A 398 -15.92 -36.69 9.14
CA ASN A 398 -16.74 -35.50 9.36
C ASN A 398 -15.88 -34.25 9.65
N ASN A 399 -14.71 -34.13 9.01
CA ASN A 399 -13.90 -32.91 9.08
C ASN A 399 -14.53 -31.86 8.15
N ASN A 400 -15.64 -31.27 8.59
CA ASN A 400 -16.36 -30.18 7.92
C ASN A 400 -15.64 -28.82 8.05
N GLY A 401 -14.33 -28.80 8.35
CA GLY A 401 -13.54 -27.58 8.41
C GLY A 401 -13.41 -26.90 7.05
N LEU A 402 -13.20 -25.60 7.04
CA LEU A 402 -12.82 -24.83 5.87
C LEU A 402 -11.40 -25.18 5.42
N PHE A 403 -10.44 -25.23 6.34
CA PHE A 403 -9.04 -25.51 5.99
C PHE A 403 -8.84 -27.00 5.66
N LEU A 404 -7.97 -27.27 4.68
CA LEU A 404 -7.66 -28.66 4.31
C LEU A 404 -6.88 -29.38 5.42
N THR A 405 -6.13 -28.63 6.23
CA THR A 405 -5.41 -29.15 7.39
C THR A 405 -5.49 -28.15 8.55
N THR A 406 -5.48 -28.67 9.77
CA THR A 406 -5.37 -27.87 11.01
C THR A 406 -4.06 -27.06 11.05
N GLN A 407 -3.02 -27.54 10.36
CA GLN A 407 -1.75 -26.84 10.22
C GLN A 407 -1.88 -25.58 9.36
N TYR A 408 -2.66 -25.61 8.27
CA TYR A 408 -2.96 -24.39 7.51
C TYR A 408 -3.74 -23.40 8.36
N ALA A 409 -4.78 -23.84 9.07
CA ALA A 409 -5.56 -22.97 9.96
C ALA A 409 -4.67 -22.26 11.01
N LYS A 410 -3.76 -23.00 11.66
CA LYS A 410 -2.82 -22.45 12.67
C LYS A 410 -1.79 -21.47 12.10
N LYS A 411 -1.46 -21.59 10.81
CA LYS A 411 -0.39 -20.83 10.16
C LYS A 411 -0.92 -19.73 9.25
N PHE A 412 -2.24 -19.57 9.18
CA PHE A 412 -2.92 -18.58 8.38
C PHE A 412 -3.10 -17.28 9.17
N TYR A 413 -2.71 -16.15 8.58
CA TYR A 413 -2.82 -14.83 9.18
C TYR A 413 -3.35 -13.85 8.13
N LEU A 414 -4.47 -13.18 8.41
CA LEU A 414 -4.98 -12.14 7.53
C LEU A 414 -3.97 -10.99 7.43
N ILE A 415 -3.81 -10.42 6.23
CA ILE A 415 -3.09 -9.14 6.08
C ILE A 415 -3.84 -8.10 6.89
N GLU A 416 -5.16 -8.05 6.71
CA GLU A 416 -6.04 -7.11 7.36
C GLU A 416 -6.70 -7.71 8.61
N ASP A 417 -6.10 -7.45 9.78
CA ASP A 417 -6.73 -7.68 11.09
C ASP A 417 -7.11 -6.33 11.71
N ARG A 418 -8.25 -5.75 11.26
CA ARG A 418 -8.73 -4.44 11.72
C ARG A 418 -8.87 -4.36 13.23
N LYS A 419 -9.31 -5.46 13.87
CA LYS A 419 -9.50 -5.51 15.32
C LYS A 419 -8.16 -5.33 16.03
N SER A 420 -7.14 -6.05 15.57
CA SER A 420 -5.77 -5.93 16.07
C SER A 420 -5.15 -4.57 15.76
N TRP A 421 -5.38 -4.03 14.57
CA TRP A 421 -4.90 -2.70 14.17
C TRP A 421 -5.49 -1.58 15.01
N LYS A 422 -6.80 -1.61 15.26
CA LYS A 422 -7.49 -0.65 16.15
C LYS A 422 -6.97 -0.72 17.59
N ALA A 423 -6.46 -1.88 18.01
CA ALA A 423 -5.79 -2.05 19.30
C ALA A 423 -4.32 -1.57 19.30
N GLY A 424 -3.79 -1.12 18.16
CA GLY A 424 -2.41 -0.66 18.01
C GLY A 424 -1.37 -1.79 17.88
N ASN A 425 -1.81 -3.05 17.79
CA ASN A 425 -0.91 -4.18 17.62
C ASN A 425 -0.25 -4.12 16.24
N ILE A 426 0.99 -4.60 16.11
CA ILE A 426 1.66 -4.76 14.82
C ILE A 426 1.04 -5.95 14.08
N PRO A 427 0.88 -5.92 12.74
CA PRO A 427 0.39 -7.09 12.01
C PRO A 427 1.28 -8.32 12.26
N HIS A 428 0.68 -9.51 12.24
CA HIS A 428 1.37 -10.73 12.69
C HIS A 428 2.62 -11.01 11.84
N LYS A 429 3.78 -11.20 12.50
CA LYS A 429 5.08 -11.39 11.84
C LYS A 429 5.44 -10.27 10.86
N SER A 430 4.93 -9.07 11.08
CA SER A 430 5.38 -7.89 10.38
C SER A 430 6.29 -7.07 11.27
N THR A 431 7.15 -6.31 10.60
CA THR A 431 7.95 -5.21 11.15
C THR A 431 7.52 -3.94 10.44
N PHE A 432 8.02 -2.78 10.86
CA PHE A 432 7.67 -1.51 10.24
C PHE A 432 8.90 -0.65 9.93
N ARG A 433 8.70 0.29 9.02
CA ARG A 433 9.67 1.33 8.71
C ARG A 433 8.97 2.65 8.46
N ASP A 434 9.59 3.72 8.94
CA ASP A 434 9.11 5.09 8.81
C ASP A 434 9.80 5.77 7.63
N ILE A 435 9.02 6.45 6.80
CA ILE A 435 9.48 7.23 5.65
C ILE A 435 9.18 8.70 5.91
N LEU A 436 10.24 9.49 6.04
CA LEU A 436 10.15 10.94 6.18
C LEU A 436 9.55 11.57 4.91
N PRO A 437 8.65 12.56 5.05
CA PRO A 437 8.02 13.25 3.93
C PRO A 437 8.94 14.29 3.26
N LYS A 438 10.11 13.85 2.82
CA LYS A 438 11.14 14.70 2.21
C LYS A 438 10.72 15.21 0.84
N ARG A 439 10.78 16.53 0.63
CA ARG A 439 10.45 17.20 -0.62
C ARG A 439 11.02 16.49 -1.87
N GLY A 440 10.21 16.41 -2.92
CA GLY A 440 10.56 15.82 -4.20
C GLY A 440 10.74 14.30 -4.18
N THR A 441 10.49 13.61 -3.07
CA THR A 441 10.67 12.16 -2.97
C THR A 441 9.41 11.42 -3.39
N LEU A 442 9.54 10.54 -4.39
CA LEU A 442 8.51 9.56 -4.77
C LEU A 442 8.55 8.38 -3.79
N VAL A 443 7.37 7.96 -3.39
CA VAL A 443 7.11 6.76 -2.60
C VAL A 443 6.05 5.94 -3.34
N MET A 444 6.28 4.64 -3.49
CA MET A 444 5.38 3.77 -4.24
C MET A 444 5.34 2.36 -3.65
N PHE A 445 4.16 1.75 -3.62
CA PHE A 445 3.94 0.41 -3.07
C PHE A 445 2.69 -0.24 -3.64
N ASP A 446 2.57 -1.55 -3.42
CA ASP A 446 1.37 -2.30 -3.78
C ASP A 446 0.21 -1.98 -2.83
N SER A 447 -0.95 -1.61 -3.41
CA SER A 447 -2.10 -1.10 -2.65
C SER A 447 -2.78 -2.15 -1.77
N VAL A 448 -2.57 -3.43 -2.08
CA VAL A 448 -3.20 -4.58 -1.42
C VAL A 448 -2.28 -5.21 -0.38
N ALA A 449 -0.96 -5.16 -0.63
CA ALA A 449 0.01 -5.90 0.18
C ALA A 449 0.64 -5.10 1.33
N VAL A 450 0.57 -3.76 1.32
CA VAL A 450 1.35 -2.92 2.25
C VAL A 450 0.43 -2.15 3.20
N PRO A 451 0.14 -2.70 4.40
CA PRO A 451 -0.51 -1.94 5.46
C PRO A 451 0.34 -0.74 5.84
N HIS A 452 -0.27 0.42 5.99
CA HIS A 452 0.46 1.64 6.31
C HIS A 452 -0.41 2.66 7.05
N GLU A 453 0.24 3.63 7.69
CA GLU A 453 -0.37 4.72 8.44
C GLU A 453 0.48 5.99 8.30
N VAL A 454 -0.12 7.15 8.60
CA VAL A 454 0.62 8.41 8.66
C VAL A 454 0.69 8.84 10.12
N LEU A 455 1.91 8.92 10.65
CA LEU A 455 2.15 9.36 12.02
C LEU A 455 1.74 10.83 12.19
N ARG A 456 1.42 11.20 13.43
CA ARG A 456 0.98 12.55 13.78
C ARG A 456 2.02 13.60 13.39
N VAL A 457 1.60 14.65 12.68
CA VAL A 457 2.39 15.87 12.48
C VAL A 457 2.47 16.64 13.81
N ARG A 458 3.68 16.97 14.26
CA ARG A 458 3.91 17.53 15.62
C ARG A 458 4.18 19.03 15.62
N ARG A 459 4.57 19.59 14.48
CA ARG A 459 4.99 20.98 14.33
C ARG A 459 3.85 21.87 13.84
N GLU A 460 3.56 22.93 14.59
CA GLU A 460 2.51 23.91 14.26
C GLU A 460 2.83 24.74 13.01
N ASP A 461 4.11 24.94 12.71
CA ASP A 461 4.61 25.75 11.60
C ASP A 461 4.86 24.94 10.31
N LYS A 462 4.57 23.63 10.34
CA LYS A 462 4.78 22.74 9.20
C LYS A 462 3.48 22.07 8.77
N SER A 463 3.43 21.72 7.50
CA SER A 463 2.36 20.91 6.93
C SER A 463 2.96 19.85 6.03
N ARG A 464 2.51 18.61 6.20
CA ARG A 464 2.86 17.51 5.30
C ARG A 464 2.03 17.69 4.03
N ILE A 465 2.69 17.86 2.89
CA ILE A 465 2.03 18.08 1.60
C ILE A 465 2.49 16.98 0.65
N ALA A 466 1.57 16.40 -0.10
CA ALA A 466 1.89 15.43 -1.14
C ALA A 466 0.99 15.60 -2.37
N LEU A 467 1.55 15.30 -3.53
CA LEU A 467 0.79 14.87 -4.70
C LEU A 467 0.67 13.35 -4.60
N ALA A 468 -0.53 12.81 -4.49
CA ALA A 468 -0.77 11.39 -4.27
C ALA A 468 -1.78 10.84 -5.27
N GLY A 469 -1.74 9.53 -5.50
CA GLY A 469 -2.65 8.90 -6.43
C GLY A 469 -2.58 7.39 -6.40
N TRP A 470 -3.45 6.79 -7.20
CA TRP A 470 -3.52 5.35 -7.40
C TRP A 470 -3.51 5.06 -8.89
N PHE A 471 -2.65 4.15 -9.31
CA PHE A 471 -2.78 3.54 -10.63
C PHE A 471 -3.72 2.36 -10.54
N HIS A 472 -4.73 2.37 -11.40
CA HIS A 472 -5.76 1.35 -11.44
C HIS A 472 -5.40 0.26 -12.43
N GLU A 473 -5.81 -0.96 -12.10
CA GLU A 473 -5.82 -2.11 -13.00
C GLU A 473 -7.24 -2.68 -13.07
N GLU A 474 -7.52 -3.44 -14.13
CA GLU A 474 -8.81 -4.10 -14.29
C GLU A 474 -9.06 -5.08 -13.13
N THR A 475 -10.29 -5.12 -12.63
CA THR A 475 -10.71 -6.16 -11.69
C THR A 475 -10.74 -7.52 -12.39
N GLN A 476 -10.92 -8.61 -11.61
CA GLN A 476 -11.17 -9.91 -12.23
C GLN A 476 -12.38 -9.85 -13.15
N VAL A 477 -12.26 -10.48 -14.32
CA VAL A 477 -13.37 -10.59 -15.27
C VAL A 477 -14.35 -11.63 -14.74
N PHE A 478 -15.63 -11.26 -14.68
CA PHE A 478 -16.70 -12.22 -14.43
C PHE A 478 -16.75 -13.22 -15.58
N PHE A 479 -16.46 -14.49 -15.30
CA PHE A 479 -16.76 -15.57 -16.24
C PHE A 479 -18.28 -15.81 -16.20
N GLY A 480 -19.00 -15.18 -17.13
CA GLY A 480 -20.43 -15.38 -17.38
C GLY A 480 -20.69 -15.98 -18.75
#